data_AF-A0A535E6U6-F1
#
_entry.id   AF-A0A535E6U6-F1
#
_cell.length_a   1.000
_cell.length_b   1.000
_cell.length_c   1.000
_cell.angle_alpha   90.00
_cell.angle_beta   90.00
_cell.angle_gamma   90.00
#
_symmetry.space_group_name_H-M   'P 1'
#
loop_
_entity.id
_entity.type
_entity.pdbx_description
1 polymer ?
#
loop_
_entity_poly.entity_id
_entity_poly.type
_entity_poly.pdbx_seq_one_letter_code
_entity_poly.pdbx_strand_id
1 'polypeptide(L)'
;MSTLKRAARRLLRPLLEPILRRVDETRHIAVELDRALPLVRSSIESQNAELRASERHRAELRAGLDRVQEDLARAQQQIEALRDEFTLALGAGARREALRLSFGGEARDGAGHKFVDVRRANGADLAAELRGLPFAEGSAAEIRASGILERFSLAELRDTVLPYWRGLLAPGGTLIGDGVPAADVSALVRVLEETGYESIETVSRWREGATRAVEIRARPAAQTVARPRNSEVHAG
;
A
#
# COMPACT_ATOMS: atom_id res chain seq x y z
N MET A 1 40.66 95.42 -20.47
CA MET A 1 40.23 93.99 -20.60
C MET A 1 39.33 93.45 -19.48
N SER A 2 39.16 94.10 -18.32
CA SER A 2 38.39 93.50 -17.19
C SER A 2 36.87 93.75 -17.21
N THR A 3 36.37 94.66 -18.05
CA THR A 3 34.93 94.99 -18.18
C THR A 3 34.22 94.11 -19.21
N LEU A 4 34.85 93.87 -20.37
CA LEU A 4 34.31 93.00 -21.42
C LEU A 4 34.11 91.56 -20.93
N LYS A 5 35.06 91.04 -20.15
CA LYS A 5 34.99 89.71 -19.54
C LYS A 5 33.86 89.60 -18.50
N ARG A 6 33.56 90.69 -17.78
CA ARG A 6 32.45 90.77 -16.81
C ARG A 6 31.09 90.84 -17.51
N ALA A 7 30.98 91.60 -18.60
CA ALA A 7 29.77 91.69 -19.40
C ALA A 7 29.44 90.36 -20.09
N ALA A 8 30.43 89.73 -20.74
CA ALA A 8 30.27 88.43 -21.38
C ALA A 8 29.86 87.33 -20.37
N ARG A 9 30.46 87.33 -19.17
CA ARG A 9 30.10 86.39 -18.11
C ARG A 9 28.67 86.58 -17.61
N ARG A 10 28.16 87.82 -17.58
CA ARG A 10 26.80 88.12 -17.12
C ARG A 10 25.73 87.74 -18.17
N LEU A 11 26.06 87.86 -19.46
CA LEU A 11 25.20 87.45 -20.58
C LEU A 11 25.17 85.93 -20.79
N LEU A 12 26.30 85.24 -20.64
CA LEU A 12 26.39 83.79 -20.88
C LEU A 12 25.94 82.94 -19.67
N ARG A 13 25.93 83.52 -18.46
CA ARG A 13 25.52 82.82 -17.23
C ARG A 13 24.15 82.13 -17.34
N PRO A 14 23.05 82.80 -17.73
CA PRO A 14 21.74 82.14 -17.80
C PRO A 14 21.66 81.02 -18.84
N LEU A 15 22.52 81.03 -19.87
CA LEU A 15 22.60 79.97 -20.88
C LEU A 15 23.44 78.78 -20.40
N LEU A 16 24.45 79.02 -19.57
CA LEU A 16 25.36 77.99 -19.05
C LEU A 16 24.85 77.33 -17.75
N GLU A 17 24.06 78.05 -16.94
CA GLU A 17 23.48 77.54 -15.68
C GLU A 17 22.73 76.20 -15.84
N PRO A 18 21.84 76.00 -16.84
CA PRO A 18 21.16 74.72 -17.01
C PRO A 18 22.09 73.58 -17.44
N ILE A 19 23.14 73.88 -18.21
CA ILE A 19 24.14 72.89 -18.64
C ILE A 19 24.98 72.44 -17.44
N LEU A 20 25.45 73.38 -16.63
CA LEU A 20 26.23 73.09 -15.42
C LEU A 20 25.41 72.30 -14.40
N ARG A 21 24.15 72.69 -14.18
CA ARG A 21 23.22 71.95 -13.32
C ARG A 21 23.05 70.51 -13.78
N ARG A 22 22.91 70.27 -15.09
CA ARG A 22 22.76 68.92 -15.65
C ARG A 22 24.03 68.08 -15.47
N VAL A 23 25.21 68.70 -15.60
CA VAL A 23 26.50 68.05 -15.32
C VAL A 23 26.61 67.66 -13.84
N ASP A 24 26.22 68.55 -12.93
CA ASP A 24 26.23 68.28 -11.49
C ASP A 24 25.22 67.19 -11.11
N GLU A 25 24.02 67.17 -11.71
CA GLU A 25 23.02 66.10 -11.55
C GLU A 25 23.59 64.75 -12.03
N THR A 26 24.23 64.68 -13.21
CA THR A 26 24.87 63.43 -13.67
C THR A 26 26.02 62.98 -12.77
N ARG A 27 26.81 63.92 -12.21
CA ARG A 27 27.88 63.57 -11.25
C ARG A 27 27.31 63.03 -9.95
N HIS A 28 26.23 63.63 -9.46
CA HIS A 28 25.55 63.17 -8.26
C HIS A 28 25.02 61.74 -8.44
N ILE A 29 24.32 61.48 -9.56
CA ILE A 29 23.83 60.14 -9.91
C ILE A 29 24.99 59.14 -10.02
N ALA A 30 26.11 59.52 -10.66
CA ALA A 30 27.27 58.64 -10.77
C ALA A 30 27.85 58.26 -9.40
N VAL A 31 27.93 59.22 -8.46
CA VAL A 31 28.40 58.96 -7.09
C VAL A 31 27.42 58.07 -6.31
N GLU A 32 26.12 58.27 -6.45
CA GLU A 32 25.12 57.41 -5.82
C GLU A 32 25.17 55.98 -6.39
N LEU A 33 25.34 55.85 -7.71
CA LEU A 33 25.46 54.55 -8.36
C LEU A 33 26.74 53.82 -7.94
N ASP A 34 27.86 54.52 -7.82
CA ASP A 34 29.14 53.96 -7.35
C ASP A 34 29.05 53.46 -5.89
N ARG A 35 28.22 54.09 -5.07
CA ARG A 35 27.93 53.64 -3.70
C ARG A 35 26.94 52.47 -3.63
N ALA A 36 25.95 52.45 -4.53
CA ALA A 36 24.90 51.43 -4.53
C ALA A 36 25.36 50.12 -5.19
N LEU A 37 26.20 50.18 -6.23
CA LEU A 37 26.66 49.01 -6.98
C LEU A 37 27.33 47.93 -6.11
N PRO A 38 28.23 48.25 -5.15
CA PRO A 38 28.80 47.26 -4.25
C PRO A 38 27.75 46.54 -3.39
N LEU A 39 26.69 47.23 -2.95
CA LEU A 39 25.62 46.65 -2.14
C LEU A 39 24.74 45.70 -2.95
N VAL A 40 24.40 46.09 -4.18
CA VAL A 40 23.65 45.21 -5.10
C VAL A 40 24.49 43.98 -5.44
N ARG A 41 25.78 44.16 -5.70
CA ARG A 41 26.70 43.06 -5.98
C ARG A 41 26.81 42.10 -4.81
N SER A 42 27.01 42.58 -3.58
CA SER A 42 27.11 41.73 -2.40
C SER A 42 25.80 40.98 -2.12
N SER A 43 24.65 41.63 -2.37
CA SER A 43 23.33 40.99 -2.27
C SER A 43 23.17 39.85 -3.28
N ILE A 44 23.55 40.06 -4.55
CA ILE A 44 23.52 39.02 -5.59
C ILE A 44 24.48 37.87 -5.25
N GLU A 45 25.68 38.18 -4.79
CA GLU A 45 26.66 37.16 -4.38
C GLU A 45 26.14 36.31 -3.21
N SER A 46 25.48 36.94 -2.23
CA SER A 46 24.82 36.26 -1.11
C SER A 46 23.68 35.36 -1.58
N GLN A 47 22.76 35.87 -2.41
CA GLN A 47 21.64 35.10 -2.96
C GLN A 47 22.12 33.90 -3.80
N ASN A 48 23.19 34.08 -4.59
CA ASN A 48 23.80 32.99 -5.36
C ASN A 48 24.42 31.92 -4.45
N ALA A 49 25.02 32.32 -3.32
CA ALA A 49 25.54 31.35 -2.35
C ALA A 49 24.41 30.53 -1.71
N GLU A 50 23.30 31.16 -1.37
CA GLU A 50 22.12 30.51 -0.80
C GLU A 50 21.45 29.56 -1.81
N LEU A 51 21.30 29.97 -3.07
CA LEU A 51 20.77 29.11 -4.14
C LEU A 51 21.60 27.84 -4.30
N ARG A 52 22.94 27.96 -4.34
CA ARG A 52 23.84 26.79 -4.41
C ARG A 52 23.73 25.90 -3.18
N ALA A 53 23.52 26.48 -1.99
CA ALA A 53 23.32 25.69 -0.78
C ALA A 53 22.00 24.91 -0.83
N SER A 54 20.93 25.54 -1.32
CA SER A 54 19.63 24.90 -1.53
C SER A 54 19.71 23.76 -2.56
N GLU A 55 20.42 23.97 -3.67
CA GLU A 55 20.65 22.94 -4.69
C GLU A 55 21.40 21.72 -4.14
N ARG A 56 22.45 21.94 -3.33
CA ARG A 56 23.16 20.85 -2.65
C ARG A 56 22.23 20.08 -1.71
N HIS A 57 21.46 20.78 -0.89
CA HIS A 57 20.54 20.14 0.04
C HIS A 57 19.46 19.32 -0.70
N ARG A 58 18.93 19.84 -1.81
CA ARG A 58 17.99 19.08 -2.66
C ARG A 58 18.64 17.85 -3.29
N ALA A 59 19.89 17.94 -3.72
CA ALA A 59 20.63 16.80 -4.25
C ALA A 59 20.87 15.72 -3.19
N GLU A 60 21.22 16.11 -1.96
CA GLU A 60 21.39 15.21 -0.82
C GLU A 60 20.07 14.50 -0.46
N LEU A 61 18.96 15.23 -0.41
CA LEU A 61 17.64 14.65 -0.15
C LEU A 61 17.24 13.65 -1.22
N ARG A 62 17.48 13.95 -2.50
CA ARG A 62 17.21 13.01 -3.61
C ARG A 62 18.04 11.74 -3.46
N ALA A 63 19.34 11.87 -3.23
CA ALA A 63 20.21 10.71 -3.00
C ALA A 63 19.77 9.88 -1.77
N GLY A 64 19.25 10.53 -0.73
CA GLY A 64 18.66 9.85 0.42
C GLY A 64 17.40 9.06 0.07
N LEU A 65 16.49 9.65 -0.74
CA LEU A 65 15.28 8.97 -1.20
C LEU A 65 15.58 7.76 -2.09
N ASP A 66 16.56 7.89 -3.00
CA ASP A 66 16.95 6.80 -3.88
C ASP A 66 17.45 5.58 -3.06
N ARG A 67 18.26 5.81 -2.02
CA ARG A 67 18.71 4.74 -1.11
C ARG A 67 17.55 4.06 -0.39
N VAL A 68 16.59 4.84 0.12
CA VAL A 68 15.41 4.29 0.80
C VAL A 68 14.58 3.43 -0.16
N GLN A 69 14.44 3.85 -1.41
CA GLN A 69 13.74 3.06 -2.44
C GLN A 69 14.47 1.74 -2.75
N GLU A 70 15.80 1.78 -2.86
CA GLU A 70 16.62 0.57 -3.06
C GLU A 70 16.51 -0.41 -1.89
N ASP A 71 16.59 0.09 -0.65
CA ASP A 71 16.45 -0.72 0.55
C ASP A 71 15.06 -1.34 0.65
N LEU A 72 14.01 -0.59 0.31
CA LEU A 72 12.65 -1.10 0.26
C LEU A 72 12.49 -2.21 -0.78
N ALA A 73 13.03 -2.03 -1.98
CA ALA A 73 12.99 -3.04 -3.04
C ALA A 73 13.72 -4.33 -2.61
N ARG A 74 14.88 -4.20 -1.93
CA ARG A 74 15.61 -5.34 -1.39
C ARG A 74 14.83 -6.07 -0.30
N ALA A 75 14.21 -5.33 0.62
CA ALA A 75 13.39 -5.92 1.66
C ALA A 75 12.17 -6.67 1.08
N GLN A 76 11.53 -6.10 0.06
CA GLN A 76 10.43 -6.77 -0.65
C GLN A 76 10.88 -8.08 -1.32
N GLN A 77 12.04 -8.08 -1.98
CA GLN A 77 12.61 -9.30 -2.55
C GLN A 77 12.93 -10.36 -1.50
N GLN A 78 13.47 -9.96 -0.34
CA GLN A 78 13.73 -10.88 0.77
C GLN A 78 12.44 -11.49 1.34
N ILE A 79 11.39 -10.69 1.49
CA ILE A 79 10.08 -11.17 1.95
C ILE A 79 9.52 -12.21 0.97
N GLU A 80 9.61 -11.94 -0.34
CA GLU A 80 9.10 -12.89 -1.34
C GLU A 80 9.92 -14.18 -1.35
N ALA A 81 11.25 -14.09 -1.28
CA ALA A 81 12.12 -15.27 -1.19
C ALA A 81 11.81 -16.12 0.06
N LEU A 82 11.58 -15.49 1.22
CA LEU A 82 11.17 -16.21 2.43
C LEU A 82 9.79 -16.85 2.29
N ARG A 83 8.86 -16.21 1.57
CA ARG A 83 7.54 -16.77 1.29
C ARG A 83 7.65 -18.00 0.36
N ASP A 84 8.50 -17.94 -0.65
CA ASP A 84 8.76 -19.06 -1.55
C ASP A 84 9.42 -20.22 -0.81
N GLU A 85 10.44 -19.94 0.01
CA GLU A 85 11.09 -20.92 0.86
C GLU A 85 10.09 -21.59 1.82
N PHE A 86 9.21 -20.79 2.42
CA PHE A 86 8.15 -21.31 3.30
C PHE A 86 7.13 -22.16 2.54
N THR A 87 6.74 -21.74 1.34
CA THR A 87 5.87 -22.50 0.43
C THR A 87 6.51 -23.83 0.06
N LEU A 88 7.80 -23.84 -0.27
CA LEU A 88 8.56 -25.05 -0.59
C LEU A 88 8.73 -25.96 0.62
N ALA A 89 9.00 -25.41 1.81
CA ALA A 89 9.09 -26.18 3.05
C ALA A 89 7.74 -26.83 3.42
N LEU A 90 6.63 -26.13 3.20
CA LEU A 90 5.28 -26.67 3.37
C LEU A 90 4.92 -27.69 2.28
N GLY A 91 5.37 -27.47 1.03
CA GLY A 91 5.10 -28.35 -0.11
C GLY A 91 5.93 -29.63 -0.13
N ALA A 92 7.18 -29.58 0.36
CA ALA A 92 8.08 -30.74 0.42
C ALA A 92 7.73 -31.70 1.56
N GLY A 93 7.06 -31.23 2.62
CA GLY A 93 6.53 -32.06 3.70
C GLY A 93 5.15 -32.66 3.43
N ALA A 94 4.39 -32.10 2.47
CA ALA A 94 3.03 -32.53 2.16
C ALA A 94 3.02 -33.58 1.03
N ARG A 95 3.33 -34.83 1.37
CA ARG A 95 2.98 -35.99 0.54
C ARG A 95 1.46 -36.07 0.41
N ARG A 96 0.85 -35.41 -0.58
CA ARG A 96 -0.53 -35.64 -1.09
C ARG A 96 -1.67 -35.74 -0.06
N GLU A 97 -1.48 -35.32 1.17
CA GLU A 97 -2.57 -35.16 2.12
C GLU A 97 -3.25 -33.83 1.81
N ALA A 98 -4.54 -33.91 1.48
CA ALA A 98 -5.32 -32.77 1.04
C ALA A 98 -5.30 -31.70 2.15
N LEU A 99 -4.82 -30.49 1.85
CA LEU A 99 -4.62 -29.43 2.83
C LEU A 99 -5.94 -29.10 3.55
N ARG A 100 -5.97 -29.26 4.87
CA ARG A 100 -7.12 -28.91 5.71
C ARG A 100 -6.74 -27.76 6.63
N LEU A 101 -7.53 -26.70 6.64
CA LEU A 101 -7.28 -25.49 7.41
C LEU A 101 -8.30 -25.37 8.54
N SER A 102 -7.86 -24.94 9.72
CA SER A 102 -8.76 -24.67 10.84
C SER A 102 -8.51 -23.30 11.47
N PHE A 103 -9.59 -22.61 11.84
CA PHE A 103 -9.59 -21.27 12.43
C PHE A 103 -10.45 -21.24 13.69
N GLY A 104 -10.01 -20.49 14.71
CA GLY A 104 -10.73 -20.33 15.97
C GLY A 104 -10.40 -21.40 17.01
N GLY A 105 -10.55 -21.05 18.29
CA GLY A 105 -9.97 -21.81 19.42
C GLY A 105 -10.51 -23.23 19.59
N GLU A 106 -11.74 -23.49 19.14
CA GLU A 106 -12.36 -24.82 19.19
C GLU A 106 -12.09 -25.67 17.94
N ALA A 107 -11.44 -25.13 16.91
CA ALA A 107 -11.19 -25.82 15.64
C ALA A 107 -9.98 -26.79 15.68
N ARG A 108 -9.45 -27.07 16.87
CA ARG A 108 -8.24 -27.89 17.07
C ARG A 108 -8.46 -29.40 16.99
N ASP A 109 -9.71 -29.84 16.99
CA ASP A 109 -10.07 -31.25 17.18
C ASP A 109 -10.00 -32.11 15.89
N GLY A 110 -9.21 -31.71 14.90
CA GLY A 110 -9.03 -32.43 13.64
C GLY A 110 -7.61 -32.95 13.45
N ALA A 111 -7.39 -34.27 13.51
CA ALA A 111 -6.14 -34.87 13.07
C ALA A 111 -5.89 -34.53 11.59
N GLY A 112 -4.79 -33.83 11.31
CA GLY A 112 -4.38 -33.43 9.95
C GLY A 112 -4.76 -32.01 9.51
N HIS A 113 -5.37 -31.20 10.38
CA HIS A 113 -5.62 -29.77 10.09
C HIS A 113 -4.42 -28.91 10.45
N LYS A 114 -4.12 -27.91 9.62
CA LYS A 114 -3.22 -26.80 9.95
C LYS A 114 -4.02 -25.71 10.65
N PHE A 115 -3.71 -25.46 11.92
CA PHE A 115 -4.35 -24.42 12.71
C PHE A 115 -3.73 -23.06 12.37
N VAL A 116 -4.56 -22.12 11.89
CA VAL A 116 -4.15 -20.76 11.52
C VAL A 116 -4.79 -19.76 12.48
N ASP A 117 -3.96 -18.89 13.07
CA ASP A 117 -4.41 -17.79 13.91
C ASP A 117 -3.71 -16.48 13.49
N VAL A 118 -4.35 -15.34 13.68
CA VAL A 118 -3.78 -14.02 13.33
C VAL A 118 -2.62 -13.68 14.27
N ARG A 119 -2.72 -14.07 15.53
CA ARG A 119 -1.65 -13.96 16.52
C ARG A 119 -1.12 -15.38 16.66
N ARG A 120 0.18 -15.63 16.55
CA ARG A 120 0.78 -16.97 16.81
C ARG A 120 0.56 -17.50 18.26
N ALA A 121 -0.39 -16.92 18.98
CA ALA A 121 -0.85 -17.32 20.29
C ALA A 121 -1.42 -18.75 20.24
N ASN A 122 -1.24 -19.44 21.35
CA ASN A 122 -1.85 -20.74 21.63
C ASN A 122 -1.38 -21.93 20.77
N GLY A 123 -0.23 -21.88 20.09
CA GLY A 123 0.27 -23.06 19.34
C GLY A 123 -0.34 -23.23 17.94
N ALA A 124 -0.58 -22.13 17.24
CA ALA A 124 -0.89 -22.12 15.82
C ALA A 124 0.27 -22.64 14.97
N ASP A 125 -0.04 -23.50 14.00
CA ASP A 125 0.91 -23.98 12.99
C ASP A 125 1.34 -22.83 12.06
N LEU A 126 0.42 -21.88 11.84
CA LEU A 126 0.63 -20.71 10.99
C LEU A 126 0.05 -19.44 11.62
N ALA A 127 0.85 -18.37 11.60
CA ALA A 127 0.37 -17.04 11.91
C ALA A 127 0.03 -16.28 10.62
N ALA A 128 -1.26 -16.07 10.34
CA ALA A 128 -1.68 -15.38 9.12
C ALA A 128 -3.02 -14.67 9.29
N GLU A 129 -3.22 -13.60 8.53
CA GLU A 129 -4.52 -12.94 8.44
C GLU A 129 -5.49 -13.80 7.62
N LEU A 130 -6.69 -14.02 8.16
CA LEU A 130 -7.69 -14.92 7.55
C LEU A 130 -8.18 -14.46 6.17
N ARG A 131 -7.91 -13.20 5.79
CA ARG A 131 -8.24 -12.58 4.49
C ARG A 131 -7.12 -12.75 3.45
N GLY A 132 -5.95 -13.25 3.85
CA GLY A 132 -4.75 -13.30 3.04
C GLY A 132 -3.85 -14.45 3.49
N LEU A 133 -4.41 -15.65 3.49
CA LEU A 133 -3.71 -16.87 3.82
C LEU A 133 -2.64 -17.19 2.74
N PRO A 134 -1.43 -17.62 3.14
CA PRO A 134 -0.33 -17.94 2.24
C PRO A 134 -0.50 -19.34 1.63
N PHE A 135 -1.65 -19.62 1.00
CA PHE A 135 -1.92 -20.86 0.30
C PHE A 135 -2.32 -20.57 -1.15
N ALA A 136 -1.98 -21.48 -2.06
CA ALA A 136 -2.36 -21.37 -3.45
C ALA A 136 -3.89 -21.51 -3.62
N GLU A 137 -4.44 -20.88 -4.65
CA GLU A 137 -5.83 -21.10 -5.05
C GLU A 137 -6.08 -22.59 -5.36
N GLY A 138 -7.26 -23.10 -5.01
CA GLY A 138 -7.65 -24.48 -5.23
C GLY A 138 -6.82 -25.53 -4.47
N SER A 139 -6.08 -25.15 -3.43
CA SER A 139 -5.19 -26.05 -2.69
C SER A 139 -5.83 -26.69 -1.45
N ALA A 140 -6.84 -26.05 -0.86
CA ALA A 140 -7.46 -26.50 0.39
C ALA A 140 -8.63 -27.47 0.13
N ALA A 141 -8.59 -28.66 0.72
CA ALA A 141 -9.71 -29.60 0.67
C ALA A 141 -10.79 -29.29 1.71
N GLU A 142 -10.42 -28.73 2.85
CA GLU A 142 -11.35 -28.32 3.88
C GLU A 142 -10.90 -27.02 4.53
N ILE A 143 -11.86 -26.14 4.78
CA ILE A 143 -11.69 -24.95 5.62
C ILE A 143 -12.69 -25.07 6.78
N ARG A 144 -12.21 -25.14 8.01
CA ARG A 144 -13.04 -25.17 9.22
C ARG A 144 -12.93 -23.85 9.97
N ALA A 145 -14.06 -23.17 10.14
CA ALA A 145 -14.20 -21.87 10.78
C ALA A 145 -15.07 -22.03 12.03
N SER A 146 -14.46 -22.27 13.19
CA SER A 146 -15.19 -22.51 14.43
C SER A 146 -15.20 -21.25 15.30
N GLY A 147 -16.38 -20.66 15.49
CA GLY A 147 -16.54 -19.45 16.31
C GLY A 147 -15.76 -18.23 15.80
N ILE A 148 -15.62 -18.11 14.48
CA ILE A 148 -14.93 -17.00 13.83
C ILE A 148 -15.81 -16.25 12.83
N LEU A 149 -16.84 -16.90 12.28
CA LEU A 149 -17.71 -16.29 11.26
C LEU A 149 -18.49 -15.11 11.82
N GLU A 150 -18.88 -15.19 13.09
CA GLU A 150 -19.57 -14.15 13.85
C GLU A 150 -18.72 -12.90 14.12
N ARG A 151 -17.39 -12.99 13.93
CA ARG A 151 -16.49 -11.85 14.10
C ARG A 151 -16.47 -10.91 12.90
N PHE A 152 -17.07 -11.32 11.79
CA PHE A 152 -17.18 -10.54 10.57
C PHE A 152 -18.60 -10.00 10.43
N SER A 153 -18.71 -8.78 9.91
CA SER A 153 -20.01 -8.30 9.44
C SER A 153 -20.48 -9.11 8.21
N LEU A 154 -21.79 -9.17 7.97
CA LEU A 154 -22.33 -9.83 6.78
C LEU A 154 -21.78 -9.23 5.47
N ALA A 155 -21.51 -7.91 5.45
CA ALA A 155 -20.88 -7.25 4.30
C ALA A 155 -19.45 -7.74 4.07
N GLU A 156 -18.64 -7.87 5.13
CA GLU A 156 -17.28 -8.41 5.02
C GLU A 156 -17.25 -9.87 4.59
N LEU A 157 -18.19 -10.68 5.12
CA LEU A 157 -18.35 -12.07 4.68
C LEU A 157 -18.66 -12.14 3.19
N ARG A 158 -19.62 -11.34 2.72
CA ARG A 158 -20.08 -11.30 1.33
C ARG A 158 -18.99 -10.80 0.38
N ASP A 159 -18.35 -9.67 0.71
CA ASP A 159 -17.55 -8.92 -0.25
C ASP A 159 -16.07 -9.32 -0.22
N THR A 160 -15.61 -10.03 0.82
CA THR A 160 -14.17 -10.29 1.01
C THR A 160 -13.88 -11.72 1.46
N VAL A 161 -14.42 -12.15 2.61
CA VAL A 161 -13.95 -13.39 3.28
C VAL A 161 -14.39 -14.64 2.53
N LEU A 162 -15.69 -14.79 2.24
CA LEU A 162 -16.22 -16.00 1.60
C LEU A 162 -15.78 -16.15 0.13
N PRO A 163 -15.74 -15.07 -0.70
CA PRO A 163 -15.16 -15.17 -2.04
C PRO A 163 -13.70 -15.63 -2.02
N TYR A 164 -12.90 -15.09 -1.09
CA TYR A 164 -11.50 -15.46 -0.95
C TYR A 164 -11.32 -16.92 -0.52
N TRP A 165 -12.04 -17.36 0.53
CA TRP A 165 -11.98 -18.75 1.00
C TRP A 165 -12.47 -19.74 -0.05
N ARG A 166 -13.47 -19.36 -0.86
CA ARG A 166 -13.93 -20.16 -2.00
C ARG A 166 -12.82 -20.37 -3.04
N GLY A 167 -12.00 -19.34 -3.29
CA GLY A 167 -10.85 -19.42 -4.20
C GLY A 167 -9.74 -20.35 -3.68
N LEU A 168 -9.59 -20.47 -2.36
CA LEU A 168 -8.64 -21.40 -1.76
C LEU A 168 -9.11 -22.87 -1.83
N LEU A 169 -10.42 -23.12 -1.83
CA LEU A 169 -10.95 -24.48 -1.85
C LEU A 169 -10.68 -25.16 -3.20
N ALA A 170 -10.08 -26.35 -3.14
CA ALA A 170 -9.95 -27.27 -4.26
C ALA A 170 -11.34 -27.65 -4.81
N PRO A 171 -11.45 -28.12 -6.07
CA PRO A 171 -12.69 -28.69 -6.58
C PRO A 171 -13.25 -29.78 -5.66
N GLY A 172 -14.50 -29.61 -5.20
CA GLY A 172 -15.12 -30.52 -4.22
C GLY A 172 -14.75 -30.25 -2.76
N GLY A 173 -13.93 -29.24 -2.48
CA GLY A 173 -13.57 -28.79 -1.15
C GLY A 173 -14.78 -28.26 -0.38
N THR A 174 -14.70 -28.30 0.96
CA THR A 174 -15.81 -27.95 1.85
C THR A 174 -15.41 -26.87 2.85
N LEU A 175 -16.26 -25.85 3.00
CA LEU A 175 -16.24 -24.91 4.12
C LEU A 175 -17.14 -25.44 5.24
N ILE A 176 -16.64 -25.47 6.47
CA ILE A 176 -17.39 -25.88 7.66
C ILE A 176 -17.39 -24.71 8.64
N GLY A 177 -18.56 -24.15 8.93
CA GLY A 177 -18.76 -23.14 9.97
C GLY A 177 -19.34 -23.79 11.22
N ASP A 178 -18.54 -23.92 12.29
CA ASP A 178 -19.01 -24.47 13.56
C ASP A 178 -19.39 -23.35 14.54
N GLY A 179 -20.42 -23.58 15.35
CA GLY A 179 -20.80 -22.66 16.42
C GLY A 179 -21.63 -21.46 15.96
N VAL A 180 -22.19 -21.50 14.75
CA VAL A 180 -23.02 -20.41 14.22
C VAL A 180 -24.29 -20.29 15.09
N PRO A 181 -24.59 -19.11 15.66
CA PRO A 181 -25.83 -18.91 16.41
C PRO A 181 -27.05 -19.18 15.51
N ALA A 182 -28.04 -19.94 16.00
CA ALA A 182 -29.22 -20.28 15.20
C ALA A 182 -29.96 -19.07 14.61
N ALA A 183 -29.90 -17.91 15.28
CA ALA A 183 -30.49 -16.66 14.80
C ALA A 183 -29.82 -16.12 13.52
N ASP A 184 -28.52 -16.41 13.32
CA ASP A 184 -27.72 -15.85 12.24
C ASP A 184 -27.62 -16.79 11.02
N VAL A 185 -28.05 -18.05 11.17
CA VAL A 185 -27.94 -19.09 10.14
C VAL A 185 -28.59 -18.65 8.83
N SER A 186 -29.82 -18.14 8.87
CA SER A 186 -30.54 -17.75 7.65
C SER A 186 -29.83 -16.62 6.89
N ALA A 187 -29.25 -15.66 7.61
CA ALA A 187 -28.49 -14.57 7.01
C ALA A 187 -27.18 -15.09 6.40
N LEU A 188 -26.47 -15.98 7.10
CA LEU A 188 -25.24 -16.57 6.61
C LEU A 188 -25.46 -17.48 5.39
N VAL A 189 -26.52 -18.29 5.37
CA VAL A 189 -26.88 -19.14 4.22
C VAL A 189 -27.07 -18.28 2.98
N ARG A 190 -27.82 -17.18 3.08
CA ARG A 190 -28.03 -16.26 1.95
C ARG A 190 -26.72 -15.68 1.43
N VAL A 191 -25.81 -15.29 2.32
CA VAL A 191 -24.49 -14.77 1.90
C VAL A 191 -23.63 -15.86 1.25
N LEU A 192 -23.70 -17.10 1.73
CA LEU A 192 -23.01 -18.24 1.11
C LEU A 192 -23.53 -18.49 -0.31
N GLU A 193 -24.83 -18.44 -0.53
CA GLU A 193 -25.46 -18.55 -1.86
C GLU A 193 -25.00 -17.41 -2.78
N GLU A 194 -25.07 -16.15 -2.29
CA GLU A 194 -24.63 -14.95 -3.04
C GLU A 194 -23.15 -15.00 -3.44
N THR A 195 -22.32 -15.75 -2.69
CA THR A 195 -20.88 -15.90 -2.93
C THR A 195 -20.51 -17.17 -3.71
N GLY A 196 -21.50 -17.93 -4.18
CA GLY A 196 -21.31 -19.06 -5.09
C GLY A 196 -21.06 -20.42 -4.42
N TYR A 197 -21.53 -20.58 -3.18
CA TYR A 197 -21.70 -21.90 -2.55
C TYR A 197 -23.10 -22.43 -2.88
N GLU A 198 -23.19 -23.67 -3.37
CA GLU A 198 -24.45 -24.24 -3.88
C GLU A 198 -24.98 -25.38 -3.01
N SER A 199 -24.10 -26.19 -2.43
CA SER A 199 -24.49 -27.28 -1.53
C SER A 199 -24.25 -26.83 -0.09
N ILE A 200 -25.33 -26.38 0.57
CA ILE A 200 -25.31 -25.89 1.94
C ILE A 200 -26.14 -26.82 2.83
N GLU A 201 -25.48 -27.52 3.74
CA GLU A 201 -26.11 -28.38 4.74
C GLU A 201 -26.04 -27.68 6.10
N THR A 202 -27.14 -27.70 6.86
CA THR A 202 -27.17 -27.19 8.23
C THR A 202 -27.46 -28.34 9.19
N VAL A 203 -26.58 -28.53 10.16
CA VAL A 203 -26.70 -29.58 11.18
C VAL A 203 -26.89 -28.89 12.54
N SER A 204 -28.08 -29.07 13.12
CA SER A 204 -28.35 -28.58 14.47
C SER A 204 -27.62 -29.44 15.49
N ARG A 205 -26.68 -28.87 16.25
CA ARG A 205 -26.10 -29.54 17.41
C ARG A 205 -26.64 -28.91 18.69
N TRP A 206 -27.21 -29.73 19.57
CA TRP A 206 -27.57 -29.29 20.90
C TRP A 206 -26.30 -29.23 21.76
N ARG A 207 -25.99 -28.06 22.33
CA ARG A 207 -25.03 -27.92 23.44
C ARG A 207 -25.84 -27.72 24.72
N GLU A 208 -25.55 -28.47 25.77
CA GLU A 208 -26.16 -28.25 27.09
C GLU A 208 -25.80 -26.85 27.60
N GLY A 209 -26.81 -26.09 28.05
CA GLY A 209 -26.63 -24.80 28.72
C GLY A 209 -26.39 -23.57 27.83
N ALA A 210 -26.41 -23.68 26.50
CA ALA A 210 -26.19 -22.55 25.59
C ALA A 210 -27.19 -22.49 24.43
N THR A 211 -27.29 -21.30 23.82
CA THR A 211 -28.04 -21.00 22.61
C THR A 211 -27.81 -22.08 21.54
N ARG A 212 -28.88 -22.51 20.85
CA ARG A 212 -28.80 -23.52 19.78
C ARG A 212 -27.75 -23.10 18.76
N ALA A 213 -26.64 -23.84 18.69
CA ALA A 213 -25.58 -23.62 17.73
C ALA A 213 -25.76 -24.56 16.54
N VAL A 214 -25.43 -24.08 15.35
CA VAL A 214 -25.59 -24.80 14.10
C VAL A 214 -24.24 -24.94 13.42
N GLU A 215 -23.95 -26.15 12.96
CA GLU A 215 -22.84 -26.41 12.04
C GLU A 215 -23.36 -26.23 10.61
N ILE A 216 -22.65 -25.43 9.81
CA ILE A 216 -22.96 -25.24 8.40
C ILE A 216 -21.85 -25.88 7.57
N ARG A 217 -22.21 -26.68 6.57
CA ARG A 217 -21.28 -27.21 5.58
C ARG A 217 -21.64 -26.67 4.22
N ALA A 218 -20.73 -25.95 3.59
CA ALA A 218 -20.95 -25.32 2.30
C ALA A 218 -19.92 -25.80 1.28
N ARG A 219 -20.37 -26.22 0.09
CA ARG A 219 -19.48 -26.54 -1.04
C ARG A 219 -19.68 -25.54 -2.18
N PRO A 220 -18.58 -25.05 -2.79
CA PRO A 220 -18.66 -24.24 -3.99
C PRO A 220 -19.34 -25.00 -5.14
N ALA A 221 -19.95 -24.26 -6.06
CA ALA A 221 -20.31 -24.78 -7.38
C ALA A 221 -19.12 -25.53 -8.00
N ALA A 222 -19.37 -26.61 -8.74
CA ALA A 222 -18.31 -27.31 -9.46
C ALA A 222 -17.60 -26.32 -10.39
N GLN A 223 -16.39 -25.89 -10.01
CA GLN A 223 -15.58 -25.02 -10.85
C GLN A 223 -15.28 -25.80 -12.13
N THR A 224 -15.88 -25.38 -13.23
CA THR A 224 -15.50 -25.89 -14.54
C THR A 224 -14.11 -25.35 -14.81
N VAL A 225 -13.08 -26.11 -14.44
CA VAL A 225 -11.69 -25.77 -14.73
C VAL A 225 -11.58 -25.72 -16.25
N ALA A 226 -11.62 -24.52 -16.80
CA ALA A 226 -11.31 -24.30 -18.20
C ALA A 226 -9.86 -24.76 -18.40
N ARG A 227 -9.69 -25.94 -19.01
CA ARG A 227 -8.38 -26.40 -19.48
C ARG A 227 -7.77 -25.26 -20.30
N PRO A 228 -6.53 -24.82 -20.00
CA PRO A 228 -5.83 -23.95 -20.92
C PRO A 228 -5.75 -24.66 -22.27
N ARG A 229 -6.30 -24.03 -23.32
CA ARG A 229 -6.07 -24.45 -24.70
C ARG A 229 -4.57 -24.35 -24.93
N ASN A 230 -3.89 -25.48 -24.98
CA ASN A 230 -2.56 -25.54 -25.56
C ASN A 230 -2.66 -24.95 -26.97
N SER A 231 -2.09 -23.76 -27.13
CA SER A 231 -1.83 -23.16 -28.43
C SER A 231 -0.87 -24.08 -29.16
N GLU A 232 -1.43 -24.87 -30.08
CA GLU A 232 -0.66 -25.64 -31.03
C GLU A 232 0.26 -24.72 -31.81
N VAL A 233 1.53 -25.10 -31.77
CA VAL A 233 2.62 -24.69 -32.63
C VAL A 233 2.17 -24.75 -34.09
N HIS A 234 2.18 -23.63 -34.79
CA HIS A 234 2.38 -23.63 -36.24
C HIS A 234 3.69 -22.93 -36.54
N ALA A 235 4.72 -23.78 -36.68
CA ALA A 235 5.85 -23.49 -37.54
C ALA A 235 5.35 -23.54 -38.99
N GLY A 236 5.57 -22.44 -39.70
CA GLY A 236 5.41 -22.29 -41.15
C GLY A 236 6.40 -21.24 -41.60
#